data_AF-A0A2A9M605-F1
#
_entry.id   AF-A0A2A9M605-F1
#
_cell.length_a   1.000
_cell.length_b   1.000
_cell.length_c   1.000
_cell.angle_alpha   90.00
_cell.angle_beta   90.00
_cell.angle_gamma   90.00
#
_symmetry.space_group_name_H-M   'P 1'
#
loop_
_entity.id
_entity.type
_entity.pdbx_description
1 polymer ?
#
loop_
_entity_poly.entity_id
_entity_poly.type
_entity_poly.pdbx_seq_one_letter_code
_entity_poly.pdbx_strand_id
1 'polypeptide(L)'
;MSLFRAHLVFYRCALNLNSSYNFGFLVAITFVLQIITGITLAFRYTSEASCAFASVQHLVREVAAGWEFRMLHATTASFVFLCILIHMSRGMYNSSYSYLTTAWMSGLVLYLLTIATAFLGYVLPWGQMSFWGATVITNLLSPIPYLVPWLLGGYYVSDVTLKRFFVLHFILPFVGCILIVLHIFYLHLNGSSNPAGIDSALKVAFYPHMLMTDAKCQSNMRILGFP
;
A
#
# COMPACT_ATOMS: atom_id res chain seq x y z
N MET A 1 11.12 28.00 -9.93
CA MET A 1 11.64 26.81 -9.19
C MET A 1 10.98 25.57 -9.77
N SER A 2 11.70 24.48 -10.05
CA SER A 2 11.06 23.25 -10.50
C SER A 2 10.27 22.59 -9.35
N LEU A 3 9.16 21.92 -9.69
CA LEU A 3 8.27 21.26 -8.74
C LEU A 3 9.02 20.27 -7.82
N PHE A 4 9.91 19.47 -8.40
CA PHE A 4 10.82 18.57 -7.68
C PHE A 4 11.55 19.28 -6.54
N ARG A 5 12.12 20.43 -6.87
CA ARG A 5 13.06 21.13 -6.03
C ARG A 5 12.31 21.91 -4.93
N ALA A 6 11.08 22.35 -5.21
CA ALA A 6 10.17 22.90 -4.21
C ALA A 6 9.76 21.87 -3.14
N HIS A 7 9.43 20.63 -3.55
CA HIS A 7 8.90 19.61 -2.63
C HIS A 7 9.96 18.74 -1.96
N LEU A 8 11.10 18.47 -2.60
CA LEU A 8 12.12 17.54 -2.10
C LEU A 8 13.41 18.22 -1.63
N VAL A 9 13.60 19.50 -1.94
CA VAL A 9 14.79 20.24 -1.48
C VAL A 9 14.40 21.31 -0.49
N PHE A 10 13.55 22.25 -0.88
CA PHE A 10 13.27 23.43 -0.08
C PHE A 10 12.02 23.34 0.82
N TYR A 11 11.24 22.27 0.72
CA TYR A 11 10.08 22.06 1.59
C TYR A 11 10.50 22.13 3.06
N ARG A 12 9.75 22.88 3.86
CA ARG A 12 10.11 23.20 5.25
C ARG A 12 9.38 22.27 6.21
N CYS A 13 10.14 21.50 6.97
CA CYS A 13 9.64 20.59 7.99
C CYS A 13 9.95 21.14 9.39
N ALA A 14 9.07 20.90 10.37
CA ALA A 14 9.37 21.21 11.76
C ALA A 14 10.64 20.49 12.23
N LEU A 15 11.45 21.12 13.08
CA LEU A 15 12.70 20.53 13.54
C LEU A 15 12.50 19.35 14.52
N ASN A 16 11.39 19.34 15.25
CA ASN A 16 11.11 18.38 16.32
C ASN A 16 10.37 17.11 15.85
N LEU A 17 10.46 16.74 14.56
CA LEU A 17 9.85 15.49 14.07
C LEU A 17 10.58 14.27 14.63
N ASN A 18 9.81 13.34 15.21
CA ASN A 18 10.33 12.07 15.71
C ASN A 18 10.20 10.95 14.63
N SER A 19 10.70 9.75 14.93
CA SER A 19 10.76 8.62 13.99
C SER A 19 9.40 8.18 13.42
N SER A 20 8.30 8.46 14.11
CA SER A 20 6.95 8.12 13.61
C SER A 20 6.58 8.86 12.31
N TYR A 21 7.25 9.98 12.01
CA TYR A 21 7.03 10.75 10.78
C TYR A 21 7.62 10.06 9.54
N ASN A 22 8.61 9.17 9.71
CA ASN A 22 9.23 8.43 8.60
C ASN A 22 8.32 7.33 8.02
N PHE A 23 7.25 6.94 8.72
CA PHE A 23 6.36 5.88 8.23
C PHE A 23 5.59 6.27 6.96
N GLY A 24 5.42 7.56 6.67
CA GLY A 24 4.86 7.99 5.37
C GLY A 24 5.78 7.62 4.20
N PHE A 25 7.08 7.81 4.38
CA PHE A 25 8.10 7.39 3.43
C PHE A 25 8.16 5.86 3.33
N LEU A 26 8.14 5.12 4.46
CA LEU A 26 8.14 3.66 4.45
C LEU A 26 6.95 3.06 3.69
N VAL A 27 5.74 3.61 3.87
CA VAL A 27 4.57 3.20 3.08
C VAL A 27 4.80 3.43 1.59
N ALA A 28 5.35 4.58 1.19
CA ALA A 28 5.59 4.88 -0.22
C ALA A 28 6.61 3.92 -0.87
N ILE A 29 7.74 3.65 -0.21
CA ILE A 29 8.77 2.75 -0.77
C ILE A 29 8.30 1.29 -0.82
N THR A 30 7.57 0.83 0.20
CA THR A 30 7.04 -0.54 0.24
C THR A 30 5.93 -0.73 -0.77
N PHE A 31 5.13 0.32 -1.04
CA PHE A 31 4.16 0.32 -2.14
C PHE A 31 4.82 0.20 -3.52
N VAL A 32 5.92 0.91 -3.76
CA VAL A 32 6.71 0.75 -5.00
C VAL A 32 7.28 -0.66 -5.10
N LEU A 33 7.80 -1.22 -4.00
CA LEU A 33 8.29 -2.59 -3.95
C LEU A 33 7.19 -3.60 -4.31
N GLN A 34 5.95 -3.36 -3.87
CA GLN A 34 4.80 -4.20 -4.24
C GLN A 34 4.52 -4.21 -5.74
N ILE A 35 4.59 -3.04 -6.40
CA ILE A 35 4.38 -2.93 -7.84
C ILE A 35 5.48 -3.69 -8.58
N ILE A 36 6.75 -3.46 -8.22
CA ILE A 36 7.89 -4.11 -8.88
C ILE A 36 7.78 -5.63 -8.75
N THR A 37 7.60 -6.14 -7.53
CA THR A 37 7.49 -7.57 -7.28
C THR A 37 6.23 -8.17 -7.94
N GLY A 38 5.11 -7.47 -7.90
CA GLY A 38 3.84 -7.91 -8.51
C GLY A 38 3.93 -8.02 -10.03
N ILE A 39 4.55 -7.05 -10.71
CA ILE A 39 4.79 -7.10 -12.16
C ILE A 39 5.70 -8.30 -12.50
N THR A 40 6.78 -8.51 -11.73
CA THR A 40 7.67 -9.67 -11.92
C THR A 40 6.93 -11.00 -11.81
N LEU A 41 6.04 -11.13 -10.82
CA LEU A 41 5.21 -12.32 -10.64
C LEU A 41 4.19 -12.49 -11.78
N ALA A 42 3.60 -11.39 -12.25
CA ALA A 42 2.57 -11.40 -13.28
C ALA A 42 3.05 -11.96 -14.63
N PHE A 43 4.34 -11.83 -14.97
CA PHE A 43 4.91 -12.39 -16.21
C PHE A 43 4.78 -13.92 -16.31
N ARG A 44 4.62 -14.63 -15.19
CA ARG A 44 4.59 -16.09 -15.13
C ARG A 44 3.33 -16.65 -14.45
N TYR A 45 2.42 -15.78 -14.02
CA TYR A 45 1.16 -16.17 -13.40
C TYR A 45 0.08 -16.44 -14.45
N THR A 46 -0.81 -17.40 -14.17
CA THR A 46 -1.97 -17.71 -15.02
C THR A 46 -3.26 -17.58 -14.21
N SER A 47 -4.16 -16.69 -14.62
CA SER A 47 -5.43 -16.42 -13.94
C SER A 47 -6.56 -17.37 -14.38
N GLU A 48 -6.27 -18.66 -14.51
CA GLU A 48 -7.27 -19.70 -14.84
C GLU A 48 -7.43 -20.64 -13.66
N ALA A 49 -8.66 -20.90 -13.20
CA ALA A 49 -8.92 -21.64 -11.97
C ALA A 49 -8.30 -23.05 -11.97
N SER A 50 -8.21 -23.71 -13.13
CA SER A 50 -7.58 -25.02 -13.32
C SER A 50 -6.07 -25.02 -13.09
N CYS A 51 -5.39 -23.88 -13.31
CA CYS A 51 -3.93 -23.81 -13.33
C CYS A 51 -3.35 -22.72 -12.41
N ALA A 52 -4.16 -21.85 -11.81
CA ALA A 52 -3.68 -20.72 -11.02
C ALA A 52 -2.78 -21.14 -9.86
N PHE A 53 -3.22 -22.10 -9.05
CA PHE A 53 -2.42 -22.64 -7.95
C PHE A 53 -1.12 -23.28 -8.46
N ALA A 54 -1.22 -24.08 -9.53
CA ALA A 54 -0.06 -24.73 -10.15
C ALA A 54 0.95 -23.71 -10.72
N SER A 55 0.48 -22.59 -11.29
CA SER A 55 1.34 -21.52 -11.81
C SER A 55 2.14 -20.85 -10.69
N VAL A 56 1.53 -20.64 -9.51
CA VAL A 56 2.23 -20.12 -8.33
C VAL A 56 3.24 -21.13 -7.81
N GLN A 57 2.91 -22.42 -7.78
CA GLN A 57 3.86 -23.46 -7.39
C GLN A 57 5.05 -23.55 -8.35
N HIS A 58 4.78 -23.52 -9.66
CA HIS A 58 5.82 -23.48 -10.69
C HIS A 58 6.71 -22.25 -10.53
N LEU A 59 6.14 -21.07 -10.27
CA LEU A 59 6.92 -19.86 -10.01
C LEU A 59 7.85 -20.03 -8.81
N VAL A 60 7.38 -20.61 -7.71
CA VAL A 60 8.20 -20.81 -6.51
C VAL A 60 9.29 -21.85 -6.72
N ARG A 61 9.03 -22.91 -7.49
CA ARG A 61 9.92 -24.07 -7.58
C ARG A 61 10.88 -24.04 -8.77
N GLU A 62 10.40 -23.55 -9.91
CA GLU A 62 11.07 -23.73 -11.20
C GLU A 62 11.62 -22.43 -11.78
N VAL A 63 11.15 -21.26 -11.31
CA VAL A 63 11.63 -19.96 -11.80
C VAL A 63 12.80 -19.49 -10.93
N ALA A 64 13.92 -19.13 -11.57
CA ALA A 64 15.08 -18.55 -10.89
C ALA A 64 14.66 -17.32 -10.06
N ALA A 65 15.03 -17.31 -8.77
CA ALA A 65 14.59 -16.32 -7.77
C ALA A 65 13.06 -16.16 -7.62
N GLY A 66 12.24 -17.03 -8.21
CA GLY A 66 10.79 -16.92 -8.15
C GLY A 66 10.25 -17.06 -6.72
N TRP A 67 10.83 -17.94 -5.91
CA TRP A 67 10.52 -18.03 -4.49
C TRP A 67 10.81 -16.71 -3.75
N GLU A 68 11.91 -16.02 -4.06
CA GLU A 68 12.29 -14.74 -3.43
C GLU A 68 11.25 -13.68 -3.74
N PHE A 69 10.91 -13.48 -5.02
CA PHE A 69 9.89 -12.52 -5.41
C PHE A 69 8.53 -12.84 -4.81
N ARG A 70 8.15 -14.12 -4.76
CA ARG A 70 6.87 -14.56 -4.21
C ARG A 70 6.78 -14.35 -2.70
N MET A 71 7.88 -14.60 -1.97
CA MET A 71 7.93 -14.35 -0.54
C MET A 71 7.99 -12.86 -0.26
N LEU A 72 8.83 -12.10 -0.98
CA LEU A 72 8.97 -10.66 -0.83
C LEU A 72 7.63 -9.95 -1.08
N HIS A 73 6.90 -10.29 -2.14
CA HIS A 73 5.57 -9.72 -2.43
C HIS A 73 4.58 -9.97 -1.28
N ALA A 74 4.54 -11.21 -0.77
CA ALA A 74 3.61 -11.57 0.31
C ALA A 74 3.99 -10.96 1.67
N THR A 75 5.26 -10.98 2.06
CA THR A 75 5.70 -10.41 3.34
C THR A 75 5.66 -8.88 3.34
N THR A 76 6.01 -8.26 2.21
CA THR A 76 5.87 -6.81 2.03
C THR A 76 4.41 -6.39 2.16
N ALA A 77 3.43 -7.25 1.85
CA ALA A 77 2.01 -6.87 1.92
C ALA A 77 1.60 -6.64 3.37
N SER A 78 1.98 -7.57 4.25
CA SER A 78 1.82 -7.42 5.70
C SER A 78 2.59 -6.21 6.24
N PHE A 79 3.80 -5.95 5.72
CA PHE A 79 4.62 -4.83 6.17
C PHE A 79 4.03 -3.46 5.75
N VAL A 80 3.42 -3.37 4.57
CA VAL A 80 2.67 -2.18 4.14
C VAL A 80 1.55 -1.87 5.14
N PHE A 81 0.75 -2.87 5.54
CA PHE A 81 -0.29 -2.67 6.55
C PHE A 81 0.27 -2.25 7.91
N LEU A 82 1.36 -2.88 8.38
CA LEU A 82 2.02 -2.47 9.62
C LEU A 82 2.43 -0.99 9.56
N CYS A 83 3.04 -0.57 8.46
CA CYS A 83 3.48 0.80 8.26
C CYS A 83 2.30 1.79 8.17
N ILE A 84 1.21 1.43 7.48
CA ILE A 84 -0.02 2.24 7.43
C ILE A 84 -0.63 2.38 8.83
N LEU A 85 -0.72 1.31 9.60
CA LEU A 85 -1.28 1.35 10.95
C LEU A 85 -0.45 2.24 11.88
N ILE A 86 0.88 2.18 11.81
CA ILE A 86 1.77 3.09 12.57
C ILE A 86 1.62 4.54 12.08
N HIS A 87 1.50 4.75 10.77
CA HIS A 87 1.30 6.08 10.19
C HIS A 87 -0.03 6.71 10.64
N MET A 88 -1.11 5.92 10.64
CA MET A 88 -2.44 6.33 11.11
C MET A 88 -2.48 6.54 12.61
N SER A 89 -1.84 5.66 13.40
CA SER A 89 -1.80 5.80 14.86
C SER A 89 -1.06 7.06 15.28
N ARG A 90 0.05 7.41 14.61
CA ARG A 90 0.71 8.72 14.75
C ARG A 90 -0.24 9.86 14.43
N GLY A 91 -1.02 9.74 13.35
CA GLY A 91 -1.98 10.76 12.93
C GLY A 91 -3.07 11.00 13.98
N MET A 92 -3.54 9.96 14.66
CA MET A 92 -4.48 10.07 15.78
C MET A 92 -3.82 10.63 17.03
N TYR A 93 -2.64 10.11 17.41
CA TYR A 93 -1.92 10.52 18.62
C TYR A 93 -1.54 12.00 18.63
N ASN A 94 -1.06 12.52 17.49
CA ASN A 94 -0.70 13.93 17.34
C ASN A 94 -1.87 14.82 16.87
N SER A 95 -3.11 14.30 16.86
CA SER A 95 -4.29 14.98 16.34
C SER A 95 -4.11 15.57 14.92
N SER A 96 -3.30 14.92 14.08
CA SER A 96 -3.00 15.40 12.73
C SER A 96 -4.24 15.38 11.82
N TYR A 97 -5.26 14.58 12.14
CA TYR A 97 -6.51 14.53 11.39
C TYR A 97 -7.32 15.83 11.45
N SER A 98 -7.19 16.61 12.54
CA SER A 98 -7.89 17.90 12.66
C SER A 98 -7.18 19.00 11.90
N TYR A 99 -5.84 19.03 11.94
CA TYR A 99 -5.03 20.02 11.23
C TYR A 99 -4.88 19.72 9.72
N LEU A 100 -4.79 18.44 9.36
CA LEU A 100 -4.59 17.95 7.99
C LEU A 100 -5.81 17.18 7.49
N THR A 101 -7.00 17.75 7.62
CA THR A 101 -8.25 17.03 7.33
C THR A 101 -8.32 16.48 5.89
N THR A 102 -7.89 17.23 4.88
CA THR A 102 -7.89 16.76 3.48
C THR A 102 -6.87 15.66 3.23
N ALA A 103 -5.66 15.77 3.82
CA ALA A 103 -4.67 14.70 3.78
C ALA A 103 -5.18 13.46 4.53
N TRP A 104 -5.83 13.63 5.68
CA TRP A 104 -6.42 12.53 6.44
C TRP A 104 -7.50 11.80 5.65
N MET A 105 -8.45 12.52 5.04
CA MET A 105 -9.51 11.91 4.24
C MET A 105 -8.95 11.18 3.02
N SER A 106 -7.98 11.76 2.30
CA SER A 106 -7.29 11.04 1.21
C SER A 106 -6.50 9.82 1.69
N GLY A 107 -5.92 9.88 2.90
CA GLY A 107 -5.27 8.75 3.54
C GLY A 107 -6.23 7.59 3.87
N LEU A 108 -7.46 7.90 4.31
CA LEU A 108 -8.50 6.89 4.52
C LEU A 108 -8.92 6.22 3.22
N VAL A 109 -9.04 6.99 2.12
CA VAL A 109 -9.32 6.43 0.79
C VAL A 109 -8.18 5.51 0.34
N LEU A 110 -6.92 5.92 0.52
CA LEU A 110 -5.74 5.09 0.24
C LEU A 110 -5.73 3.79 1.07
N TYR A 111 -6.11 3.88 2.35
CA TYR A 111 -6.19 2.71 3.22
C TYR A 111 -7.23 1.70 2.72
N LEU A 112 -8.44 2.16 2.38
CA LEU A 112 -9.49 1.31 1.82
C LEU A 112 -9.09 0.69 0.47
N LEU A 113 -8.44 1.48 -0.41
CA LEU A 113 -7.91 0.97 -1.67
C LEU A 113 -6.86 -0.12 -1.43
N THR A 114 -5.99 0.04 -0.44
CA THR A 114 -4.96 -0.93 -0.08
C THR A 114 -5.56 -2.21 0.47
N ILE A 115 -6.62 -2.13 1.30
CA ILE A 115 -7.40 -3.30 1.74
C ILE A 115 -7.98 -4.05 0.54
N ALA A 116 -8.67 -3.35 -0.36
CA ALA A 116 -9.26 -3.97 -1.54
C ALA A 116 -8.20 -4.64 -2.41
N THR A 117 -7.08 -3.95 -2.66
CA THR A 117 -5.97 -4.47 -3.48
C THR A 117 -5.35 -5.72 -2.86
N ALA A 118 -5.08 -5.70 -1.55
CA ALA A 118 -4.51 -6.85 -0.84
C ALA A 118 -5.45 -8.05 -0.80
N PHE A 119 -6.75 -7.81 -0.58
CA PHE A 119 -7.76 -8.87 -0.64
C PHE A 119 -7.80 -9.53 -2.03
N LEU A 120 -7.86 -8.74 -3.11
CA LEU A 120 -7.84 -9.27 -4.47
C LEU A 120 -6.57 -10.09 -4.74
N GLY A 121 -5.41 -9.61 -4.28
CA GLY A 121 -4.12 -10.30 -4.40
C GLY A 121 -4.09 -11.63 -3.64
N TYR A 122 -4.73 -11.68 -2.47
CA TYR A 122 -4.83 -12.89 -1.65
C TYR A 122 -5.67 -13.99 -2.31
N VAL A 123 -6.58 -13.64 -3.23
CA VAL A 123 -7.39 -14.61 -3.98
C VAL A 123 -6.58 -15.29 -5.09
N LEU A 124 -5.59 -14.60 -5.67
CA LEU A 124 -4.87 -15.05 -6.88
C LEU A 124 -4.15 -16.41 -6.77
N PRO A 125 -3.58 -16.82 -5.62
CA PRO A 125 -3.00 -18.16 -5.49
C PRO A 125 -4.02 -19.29 -5.62
N TRP A 126 -5.32 -18.99 -5.49
CA TRP A 126 -6.41 -19.95 -5.67
C TRP A 126 -6.32 -21.20 -4.76
N GLY A 127 -5.81 -21.02 -3.53
CA GLY A 127 -5.85 -22.05 -2.49
C GLY A 127 -7.18 -22.10 -1.75
N GLN A 128 -7.33 -23.04 -0.80
CA GLN A 128 -8.57 -23.20 -0.02
C GLN A 128 -8.97 -21.91 0.72
N MET A 129 -8.06 -21.31 1.46
CA MET A 129 -8.33 -20.05 2.18
C MET A 129 -8.62 -18.89 1.23
N SER A 130 -7.97 -18.84 0.06
CA SER A 130 -8.21 -17.84 -0.97
C SER A 130 -9.65 -17.95 -1.51
N PHE A 131 -10.09 -19.15 -1.87
CA PHE A 131 -11.42 -19.41 -2.43
C PHE A 131 -12.54 -19.17 -1.42
N TRP A 132 -12.42 -19.74 -0.21
CA TRP A 132 -13.43 -19.57 0.83
C TRP A 132 -13.44 -18.14 1.38
N GLY A 133 -12.27 -17.53 1.51
CA GLY A 133 -12.14 -16.12 1.87
C GLY A 133 -12.84 -15.21 0.86
N ALA A 134 -12.63 -15.44 -0.45
CA ALA A 134 -13.36 -14.73 -1.49
C ALA A 134 -14.87 -14.90 -1.34
N THR A 135 -15.33 -16.14 -1.18
CA THR A 135 -16.75 -16.47 -1.03
C THR A 135 -17.40 -15.75 0.14
N VAL A 136 -16.80 -15.79 1.32
CA VAL A 136 -17.36 -15.16 2.53
C VAL A 136 -17.33 -13.64 2.41
N ILE A 137 -16.19 -13.06 2.03
CA ILE A 137 -16.01 -11.60 2.00
C ILE A 137 -16.90 -10.95 0.94
N THR A 138 -17.00 -11.51 -0.26
CA THR A 138 -17.88 -10.93 -1.28
C THR A 138 -19.36 -11.05 -0.90
N ASN A 139 -19.75 -12.10 -0.18
CA ASN A 139 -21.14 -12.27 0.26
C ASN A 139 -21.57 -11.30 1.36
N LEU A 140 -20.65 -10.58 2.01
CA LEU A 140 -21.00 -9.45 2.88
C LEU A 140 -21.70 -8.31 2.11
N LEU A 141 -21.57 -8.28 0.79
CA LEU A 141 -22.23 -7.32 -0.09
C LEU A 141 -23.63 -7.75 -0.52
N SER A 142 -24.09 -8.94 -0.13
CA SER A 142 -25.42 -9.47 -0.47
C SER A 142 -26.62 -8.59 -0.07
N PRO A 143 -26.55 -7.71 0.95
CA PRO A 143 -27.63 -6.75 1.21
C PRO A 143 -27.86 -5.72 0.09
N ILE A 144 -26.89 -5.52 -0.81
CA ILE A 144 -27.02 -4.62 -1.97
C ILE A 144 -27.45 -5.44 -3.20
N PRO A 145 -28.65 -5.21 -3.75
CA PRO A 145 -29.17 -6.01 -4.87
C PRO A 145 -28.21 -6.05 -6.07
N TYR A 146 -28.06 -7.24 -6.65
CA TYR A 146 -27.23 -7.53 -7.85
C TYR A 146 -25.72 -7.26 -7.73
N LEU A 147 -25.22 -6.72 -6.61
CA LEU A 147 -23.80 -6.36 -6.47
C LEU A 147 -22.88 -7.59 -6.48
N VAL A 148 -23.27 -8.66 -5.77
CA VAL A 148 -22.47 -9.89 -5.72
C VAL A 148 -22.37 -10.56 -7.10
N PRO A 149 -23.48 -10.85 -7.82
CA PRO A 149 -23.38 -11.42 -9.16
C PRO A 149 -22.65 -10.54 -10.16
N TRP A 150 -22.79 -9.21 -10.06
CA TRP A 150 -22.06 -8.27 -10.91
C TRP A 150 -20.55 -8.35 -10.66
N LEU A 151 -20.12 -8.35 -9.39
CA LEU A 151 -18.71 -8.44 -9.01
C LEU A 151 -18.11 -9.78 -9.43
N LEU A 152 -18.78 -10.89 -9.10
CA LEU A 152 -18.27 -12.25 -9.34
C LEU A 152 -18.34 -12.66 -10.81
N GLY A 153 -19.26 -12.07 -11.59
CA GLY A 153 -19.57 -12.51 -12.96
C GLY A 153 -20.42 -13.78 -13.01
N GLY A 154 -21.14 -14.08 -11.93
CA GLY A 154 -21.93 -15.29 -11.74
C GLY A 154 -22.45 -15.38 -10.30
N TYR A 155 -23.15 -16.45 -9.94
CA TYR A 155 -23.74 -16.60 -8.61
C TYR A 155 -22.76 -17.09 -7.52
N TYR A 156 -21.57 -17.52 -7.91
CA TYR A 156 -20.55 -18.04 -7.01
C TYR A 156 -19.15 -17.70 -7.53
N VAL A 157 -18.16 -17.77 -6.63
CA VAL A 157 -16.75 -17.55 -6.95
C VAL A 157 -16.30 -18.62 -7.94
N SER A 158 -15.80 -18.20 -9.10
CA SER A 158 -15.44 -19.09 -10.22
C SER A 158 -14.23 -18.58 -11.01
N ASP A 159 -13.88 -19.27 -12.10
CA ASP A 159 -12.83 -18.86 -13.05
C ASP A 159 -13.03 -17.41 -13.56
N VAL A 160 -14.29 -17.03 -13.83
CA VAL A 160 -14.63 -15.67 -14.27
C VAL A 160 -14.28 -14.65 -13.20
N THR A 161 -14.54 -14.97 -11.93
CA THR A 161 -14.18 -14.12 -10.79
C THR A 161 -12.67 -13.94 -10.70
N LEU A 162 -11.90 -15.03 -10.82
CA LEU A 162 -10.44 -15.01 -10.71
C LEU A 162 -9.80 -14.09 -11.77
N LYS A 163 -10.23 -14.21 -13.03
CA LYS A 163 -9.75 -13.37 -14.13
C LYS A 163 -9.99 -11.88 -13.87
N ARG A 164 -11.19 -11.53 -13.38
CA ARG A 164 -11.54 -10.14 -13.03
C ARG A 164 -10.72 -9.64 -11.85
N PHE A 165 -10.55 -10.47 -10.82
CA PHE A 165 -9.79 -10.10 -9.63
C PHE A 165 -8.31 -9.88 -9.95
N PHE A 166 -7.74 -10.66 -10.87
CA PHE A 166 -6.39 -10.43 -11.37
C PHE A 166 -6.28 -9.05 -12.06
N VAL A 167 -7.19 -8.72 -12.98
CA VAL A 167 -7.19 -7.42 -13.67
C VAL A 167 -7.33 -6.26 -12.68
N LEU A 168 -8.25 -6.37 -11.72
CA LEU A 168 -8.43 -5.34 -10.69
C LEU A 168 -7.20 -5.21 -9.79
N HIS A 169 -6.65 -6.34 -9.29
CA HIS A 169 -5.45 -6.33 -8.47
C HIS A 169 -4.25 -5.71 -9.21
N PHE A 170 -4.16 -5.88 -10.53
CA PHE A 170 -3.10 -5.28 -11.34
C PHE A 170 -3.30 -3.77 -11.53
N ILE A 171 -4.52 -3.29 -11.75
CA ILE A 171 -4.81 -1.88 -12.05
C ILE A 171 -4.80 -0.99 -10.80
N LEU A 172 -5.39 -1.46 -9.68
CA LEU A 172 -5.58 -0.64 -8.48
C LEU A 172 -4.27 -0.07 -7.88
N PRO A 173 -3.12 -0.76 -7.88
CA PRO A 173 -1.86 -0.17 -7.44
C PRO A 173 -1.48 1.12 -8.22
N PHE A 174 -1.73 1.17 -9.53
CA PHE A 174 -1.44 2.36 -10.33
C PHE A 174 -2.40 3.51 -10.05
N VAL A 175 -3.68 3.22 -9.78
CA VAL A 175 -4.63 4.21 -9.23
C VAL A 175 -4.12 4.71 -7.87
N GLY A 176 -3.57 3.82 -7.04
CA GLY A 176 -2.93 4.15 -5.77
C GLY A 176 -1.76 5.12 -5.92
N CYS A 177 -0.91 4.97 -6.94
CA CYS A 177 0.17 5.94 -7.21
C CYS A 177 -0.36 7.37 -7.41
N ILE A 178 -1.46 7.53 -8.16
CA ILE A 178 -2.09 8.84 -8.39
C ILE A 178 -2.60 9.41 -7.06
N LEU A 179 -3.27 8.58 -6.26
CA LEU A 179 -3.78 8.99 -4.95
C LEU A 179 -2.68 9.33 -3.95
N ILE A 180 -1.52 8.65 -3.98
CA ILE A 180 -0.35 8.96 -3.14
C ILE A 180 0.18 10.36 -3.48
N VAL A 181 0.29 10.70 -4.78
CA VAL A 181 0.70 12.05 -5.20
C VAL A 181 -0.29 13.11 -4.70
N LEU A 182 -1.60 12.86 -4.82
CA LEU A 182 -2.63 13.75 -4.28
C LEU A 182 -2.57 13.87 -2.75
N HIS A 183 -2.32 12.77 -2.05
CA HIS A 183 -2.18 12.76 -0.59
C HIS A 183 -1.00 13.61 -0.12
N ILE A 184 0.17 13.48 -0.78
CA ILE A 184 1.35 14.30 -0.53
C ILE A 184 1.09 15.78 -0.91
N PHE A 185 0.38 16.03 -1.99
CA PHE A 185 -0.01 17.38 -2.38
C PHE A 185 -0.85 18.05 -1.28
N TYR A 186 -1.87 17.37 -0.75
CA TYR A 186 -2.69 17.90 0.35
C TYR A 186 -1.88 18.13 1.63
N LEU A 187 -0.90 17.26 1.93
CA LEU A 187 0.04 17.49 3.03
C LEU A 187 0.84 18.79 2.81
N HIS A 188 1.33 19.03 1.60
CA HIS A 188 2.16 20.19 1.29
C HIS A 188 1.40 21.53 1.27
N LEU A 189 0.06 21.52 1.19
CA LEU A 189 -0.74 22.75 1.31
C LEU A 189 -0.63 23.37 2.70
N ASN A 190 -0.64 22.55 3.76
CA ASN A 190 -0.63 23.02 5.14
C ASN A 190 0.75 22.85 5.79
N GLY A 191 1.54 21.88 5.34
CA GLY A 191 2.79 21.49 5.98
C GLY A 191 2.59 20.38 7.01
N SER A 192 3.68 19.71 7.40
CA SER A 192 3.60 18.63 8.39
C SER A 192 3.23 19.16 9.78
N SER A 193 2.36 18.43 10.49
CA SER A 193 2.21 18.58 11.94
C SER A 193 3.52 18.22 12.66
N ASN A 194 3.57 18.38 13.99
CA ASN A 194 4.69 17.95 14.80
C ASN A 194 4.22 17.41 16.16
N PRO A 195 5.07 16.68 16.92
CA PRO A 195 4.68 16.04 18.18
C PRO A 195 4.17 17.00 19.26
N ALA A 196 4.52 18.29 19.21
CA ALA A 196 4.03 19.26 20.19
C ALA A 196 2.60 19.75 19.90
N GLY A 197 2.02 19.42 18.74
CA GLY A 197 0.64 19.81 18.38
C GLY A 197 0.42 21.30 18.14
N ILE A 198 1.49 22.11 18.13
CA ILE A 198 1.47 23.57 17.94
C ILE A 198 2.27 23.95 16.70
N ASP A 199 1.94 25.06 16.03
CA ASP A 199 2.79 25.55 14.94
C ASP A 199 4.17 25.94 15.46
N SER A 200 5.22 25.60 14.70
CA SER A 200 6.61 25.79 15.10
C SER A 200 7.31 26.69 14.09
N ALA A 201 7.86 27.81 14.57
CA ALA A 201 8.70 28.68 13.76
C ALA A 201 10.05 28.03 13.39
N LEU A 202 10.46 26.98 14.13
CA LEU A 202 11.72 26.27 13.90
C LEU A 202 11.55 25.21 12.81
N LYS A 203 11.78 25.63 11.55
CA LYS A 203 11.68 24.75 10.37
C LYS A 203 13.01 24.60 9.64
N VAL A 204 13.35 23.35 9.31
CA VAL A 204 14.51 23.00 8.48
C VAL A 204 14.07 22.57 7.08
N ALA A 205 14.98 22.66 6.11
CA ALA A 205 14.73 22.17 4.77
C ALA A 205 14.66 20.63 4.76
N PHE A 206 13.82 20.07 3.88
CA PHE A 206 13.67 18.63 3.72
C PHE A 206 15.01 17.97 3.38
N TYR A 207 15.75 18.54 2.43
CA TYR A 207 17.11 18.09 2.12
C TYR A 207 18.14 18.92 2.90
N PRO A 208 19.13 18.29 3.56
CA PRO A 208 19.33 16.84 3.68
C PRO A 208 18.57 16.20 4.86
N HIS A 209 17.98 17.01 5.75
CA HIS A 209 17.56 16.57 7.09
C HIS A 209 16.57 15.40 7.09
N MET A 210 15.41 15.56 6.44
CA MET A 210 14.38 14.52 6.40
C MET A 210 14.82 13.31 5.60
N LEU A 211 15.53 13.52 4.48
CA LEU A 211 16.04 12.41 3.68
C LEU A 211 17.00 11.51 4.47
N MET A 212 17.85 12.10 5.33
CA MET A 212 18.76 11.33 6.18
C MET A 212 18.02 10.55 7.27
N THR A 213 16.95 11.11 7.86
CA THR A 213 16.15 10.36 8.85
C THR A 213 15.33 9.24 8.20
N ASP A 214 14.80 9.47 6.99
CA ASP A 214 14.13 8.45 6.18
C ASP A 214 15.07 7.29 5.84
N ALA A 215 16.28 7.59 5.36
CA ALA A 215 17.29 6.57 5.05
C ALA A 215 17.72 5.79 6.30
N LYS A 216 17.91 6.47 7.44
CA LYS A 216 18.21 5.82 8.72
C LYS A 216 17.06 4.91 9.17
N CYS A 217 15.82 5.36 9.03
CA CYS A 217 14.63 4.59 9.37
C CYS A 217 14.56 3.30 8.52
N GLN A 218 14.75 3.41 7.20
CA GLN A 218 14.80 2.25 6.31
C GLN A 218 15.91 1.27 6.67
N SER A 219 17.11 1.76 6.98
CA SER A 219 18.22 0.92 7.42
C SER A 219 17.87 0.16 8.71
N ASN A 220 17.21 0.82 9.66
CA ASN A 220 16.78 0.18 10.90
C ASN A 220 15.72 -0.91 10.65
N MET A 221 14.76 -0.69 9.75
CA MET A 221 13.75 -1.69 9.40
C MET A 221 14.39 -2.96 8.79
N ARG A 222 15.43 -2.79 7.96
CA ARG A 222 16.18 -3.92 7.41
C ARG A 222 16.93 -4.73 8.46
N ILE A 223 17.50 -4.08 9.47
CA ILE A 223 18.14 -4.77 10.60
C ILE A 223 17.12 -5.61 11.38
N LEU A 224 15.87 -5.16 11.45
CA LEU A 224 14.76 -5.87 12.09
C LEU A 224 14.15 -6.98 11.21
N GLY A 225 14.70 -7.23 10.01
CA GLY A 225 14.23 -8.26 9.09
C GLY A 225 13.02 -7.88 8.23
N PHE A 226 12.69 -6.59 8.17
CA PHE A 226 11.66 -6.08 7.24
C PHE A 226 12.27 -5.70 5.87
N PRO A 227 11.48 -5.84 4.78
CA PRO A 227 11.94 -5.49 3.43
C PRO A 227 12.24 -4.00 3.23
#